data_AF-A0A957XNC8-F1
#
_entry.id   AF-A0A957XNC8-F1
#
_cell.length_a   1.000
_cell.length_b   1.000
_cell.length_c   1.000
_cell.angle_alpha   90.00
_cell.angle_beta   90.00
_cell.angle_gamma   90.00
#
_symmetry.space_group_name_H-M   'P 1'
#
loop_
_entity.id
_entity.type
_entity.pdbx_description
1 polymer ?
#
loop_
_entity_poly.entity_id
_entity_poly.type
_entity_poly.pdbx_seq_one_letter_code
_entity_poly.pdbx_strand_id
1 'polypeptide(L)'
;MSKPVELVVIGAGSRGAGAYASYALRHPDQVRIVGVADPDPIRRGRMAEAHDLDDAQCFTTWEELVAAGQLGAGAIVATQDQM
;
A
#
# COMPACT_ATOMS: atom_id res chain seq x y z
N MET A 1 -2.49 5.12 24.15
CA MET A 1 -2.99 4.59 22.86
C MET A 1 -1.86 3.84 22.19
N SER A 2 -2.13 2.69 21.56
CA SER A 2 -1.12 1.96 20.78
C SER A 2 -0.84 2.67 19.45
N LYS A 3 0.40 2.61 18.96
CA LYS A 3 0.76 3.11 17.63
C LYS A 3 -0.05 2.33 16.56
N PRO A 4 -0.61 2.98 15.53
CA PRO A 4 -1.26 2.27 14.43
C PRO A 4 -0.29 1.31 13.73
N VAL A 5 -0.81 0.19 13.24
CA VAL A 5 -0.04 -0.78 12.46
C VAL A 5 0.22 -0.19 11.07
N GLU A 6 1.49 -0.06 10.72
CA GLU A 6 1.92 0.44 9.41
C GLU A 6 2.05 -0.72 8.43
N LEU A 7 1.37 -0.63 7.28
CA LEU A 7 1.33 -1.68 6.26
C LEU A 7 1.71 -1.14 4.88
N VAL A 8 2.30 -2.00 4.05
CA VAL A 8 2.48 -1.74 2.62
C VAL A 8 1.48 -2.52 1.78
N VAL A 9 1.15 -2.02 0.59
CA VAL A 9 0.23 -2.69 -0.35
C VAL A 9 0.95 -3.06 -1.64
N ILE A 10 0.86 -4.32 -2.03
CA ILE A 10 1.36 -4.83 -3.32
C ILE A 10 0.13 -5.17 -4.18
N GLY A 11 -0.13 -4.33 -5.19
CA GLY A 11 -1.32 -4.37 -6.05
C GLY A 11 -2.43 -3.44 -5.59
N ALA A 12 -2.50 -2.23 -6.14
CA ALA A 12 -3.49 -1.17 -5.90
C ALA A 12 -4.80 -1.36 -6.71
N GLY A 13 -5.19 -2.60 -6.98
CA GLY A 13 -6.45 -2.96 -7.64
C GLY A 13 -7.66 -2.91 -6.68
N SER A 14 -8.77 -3.51 -7.11
CA SER A 14 -10.02 -3.55 -6.31
C SER A 14 -9.84 -4.16 -4.92
N ARG A 15 -9.02 -5.21 -4.80
CA ARG A 15 -8.70 -5.83 -3.49
C ARG A 15 -7.78 -4.94 -2.66
N GLY A 16 -6.62 -4.57 -3.19
CA GLY A 16 -5.63 -3.79 -2.45
C GLY A 16 -6.13 -2.40 -2.07
N ALA A 17 -6.53 -1.58 -3.04
CA ALA A 17 -6.99 -0.21 -2.79
C ALA A 17 -8.44 -0.16 -2.27
N GLY A 18 -9.36 -0.87 -2.95
CA GLY A 18 -10.79 -0.78 -2.65
C GLY A 18 -11.20 -1.50 -1.36
N ALA A 19 -10.83 -2.77 -1.21
CA ALA A 19 -11.29 -3.59 -0.09
C ALA A 19 -10.42 -3.42 1.16
N TYR A 20 -9.10 -3.57 1.03
CA TYR A 20 -8.20 -3.67 2.19
C TYR A 20 -7.69 -2.31 2.66
N ALA A 21 -7.08 -1.52 1.78
CA ALA A 21 -6.51 -0.23 2.15
C ALA A 21 -7.57 0.79 2.57
N SER A 22 -8.79 0.70 2.04
CA SER A 22 -9.90 1.57 2.47
C SER A 22 -10.22 1.46 3.96
N TYR A 23 -9.84 0.37 4.65
CA TYR A 23 -9.93 0.26 6.10
C TYR A 23 -9.07 1.33 6.80
N ALA A 24 -7.84 1.56 6.34
CA ALA A 24 -6.93 2.55 6.91
C ALA A 24 -7.47 3.99 6.76
N LEU A 25 -8.29 4.26 5.74
CA LEU A 25 -8.97 5.55 5.58
C LEU A 25 -10.08 5.76 6.63
N ARG A 26 -10.76 4.68 7.04
CA ARG A 26 -11.85 4.72 8.03
C ARG A 26 -11.34 4.64 9.47
N HIS A 27 -10.17 4.01 9.68
CA HIS A 27 -9.58 3.75 10.99
C HIS A 27 -8.08 4.09 11.01
N PRO A 28 -7.70 5.36 10.75
CA PRO A 28 -6.31 5.80 10.68
C PRO A 28 -5.55 5.69 12.02
N ASP A 29 -6.29 5.62 13.13
CA ASP A 29 -5.78 5.37 14.48
C ASP A 29 -5.37 3.91 14.72
N GLN A 30 -5.83 2.98 13.86
CA GLN A 30 -5.53 1.55 13.96
C GLN A 30 -4.54 1.07 12.90
N VAL A 31 -4.68 1.55 11.66
CA VAL A 31 -3.87 1.11 10.52
C VAL A 31 -3.49 2.30 9.65
N ARG A 32 -2.24 2.33 9.17
CA ARG A 32 -1.78 3.30 8.17
C ARG A 32 -1.12 2.58 7.00
N ILE A 33 -1.43 3.00 5.77
CA ILE A 33 -0.67 2.57 4.61
C ILE A 33 0.55 3.47 4.49
N VAL A 34 1.73 2.88 4.34
CA VAL A 34 3.02 3.59 4.31
C VAL A 34 3.83 3.32 3.04
N GLY A 35 3.28 2.54 2.11
CA GLY A 35 3.87 2.32 0.80
C GLY A 35 2.97 1.50 -0.11
N VAL A 36 3.14 1.68 -1.42
CA VAL A 36 2.37 0.99 -2.47
C VAL A 36 3.28 0.55 -3.60
N ALA A 37 3.07 -0.66 -4.11
CA ALA A 37 3.63 -1.15 -5.37
C ALA A 37 2.49 -1.50 -6.34
N ASP A 38 2.45 -0.84 -7.50
CA ASP A 38 1.57 -1.22 -8.61
C ASP A 38 2.16 -0.75 -9.95
N PRO A 39 2.15 -1.59 -11.01
CA PRO A 39 2.67 -1.20 -12.32
C PRO A 39 1.81 -0.16 -13.04
N ASP A 40 0.52 -0.04 -12.69
CA ASP A 40 -0.38 0.96 -13.26
C ASP A 40 -0.20 2.31 -12.53
N PRO A 41 0.37 3.34 -13.19
CA PRO A 41 0.65 4.62 -12.55
C PRO A 41 -0.62 5.34 -12.08
N ILE A 42 -1.77 5.09 -12.70
CA ILE A 42 -3.04 5.71 -12.31
C ILE A 42 -3.51 5.11 -10.98
N ARG A 43 -3.41 3.78 -10.82
CA ARG A 43 -3.80 3.11 -9.56
C ARG A 43 -2.86 3.50 -8.43
N ARG A 44 -1.56 3.49 -8.70
CA ARG A 44 -0.54 3.90 -7.74
C ARG A 44 -0.74 5.35 -7.30
N GLY A 45 -0.94 6.28 -8.24
CA GLY A 45 -1.16 7.70 -7.95
C GLY A 45 -2.42 7.94 -7.12
N ARG A 46 -3.54 7.28 -7.43
CA ARG A 46 -4.78 7.38 -6.62
C ARG A 46 -4.58 6.88 -5.19
N MET A 47 -3.81 5.81 -5.03
CA MET A 47 -3.51 5.26 -3.71
C MET A 47 -2.60 6.20 -2.92
N ALA A 48 -1.60 6.79 -3.58
CA ALA A 48 -0.72 7.78 -2.99
C ALA A 48 -1.49 9.01 -2.48
N GLU A 49 -2.38 9.56 -3.31
CA GLU A 49 -3.24 10.69 -2.94
C GLU A 49 -4.17 10.34 -1.76
N ALA A 50 -4.82 9.17 -1.80
CA ALA A 50 -5.76 8.76 -0.75
C ALA A 50 -5.08 8.52 0.61
N HIS A 51 -3.84 8.03 0.61
CA HIS A 51 -3.11 7.64 1.82
C HIS A 51 -1.99 8.60 2.23
N ASP A 52 -1.87 9.74 1.56
CA ASP A 52 -0.85 10.76 1.82
C ASP A 52 0.57 10.18 1.72
N LEU A 53 0.85 9.50 0.59
CA LEU A 53 2.15 8.91 0.29
C LEU A 53 2.96 9.81 -0.64
N ASP A 54 4.24 9.97 -0.33
CA ASP A 54 5.20 10.63 -1.20
C ASP A 54 5.73 9.67 -2.29
N ASP A 55 6.41 10.22 -3.29
CA ASP A 55 7.04 9.45 -4.37
C ASP A 55 8.01 8.38 -3.85
N ALA A 56 8.68 8.64 -2.72
CA ALA A 56 9.60 7.69 -2.08
C ALA A 56 8.89 6.44 -1.52
N GLN A 57 7.56 6.46 -1.42
CA GLN A 57 6.73 5.38 -0.90
C GLN A 57 5.93 4.69 -2.03
N CYS A 58 6.15 5.10 -3.28
CA CYS A 58 5.42 4.65 -4.46
C CYS A 58 6.35 3.91 -5.42
N PHE A 59 6.13 2.61 -5.57
CA PHE A 59 6.99 1.72 -6.36
C PHE A 59 6.24 1.15 -7.57
N THR A 60 6.95 0.89 -8.66
CA THR A 60 6.36 0.29 -9.86
C THR A 60 6.26 -1.23 -9.71
N THR A 61 7.24 -1.83 -9.05
CA THR A 61 7.31 -3.28 -8.83
C THR A 61 7.36 -3.61 -7.34
N TRP A 62 7.00 -4.84 -6.98
CA TRP A 62 7.09 -5.27 -5.57
C TRP A 62 8.55 -5.48 -5.16
N GLU A 63 9.42 -5.81 -6.11
CA GLU A 63 10.86 -5.94 -5.93
C GLU A 63 11.48 -4.61 -5.52
N GLU A 64 11.11 -3.50 -6.20
CA GLU A 64 11.54 -2.15 -5.82
C GLU A 64 11.11 -1.80 -4.39
N LEU A 65 9.87 -2.14 -4.02
CA LEU A 65 9.34 -1.91 -2.68
C LEU A 65 10.13 -2.69 -1.62
N VAL A 66 10.44 -3.96 -1.88
CA VAL A 66 11.23 -4.80 -0.95
C VAL A 66 12.68 -4.30 -0.86
N ALA A 67 13.26 -3.85 -1.97
CA ALA A 67 14.61 -3.31 -2.03
C ALA A 67 14.76 -1.99 -1.24
N ALA A 68 13.68 -1.22 -1.07
CA ALA A 68 13.65 -0.02 -0.24
C ALA A 68 13.79 -0.31 1.28
N GLY A 69 13.74 -1.59 1.68
CA GLY A 69 13.87 -2.03 3.07
C GLY A 69 12.53 -2.11 3.80
N GLN A 70 12.59 -2.17 5.12
CA GLN A 70 11.38 -2.34 5.93
C GLN A 70 10.63 -1.02 6.10
N LEU A 71 9.59 -0.81 5.28
CA LEU A 71 8.72 0.36 5.34
C LEU A 71 7.60 0.23 6.39
N GLY A 72 7.15 -0.99 6.68
CA GLY A 72 6.03 -1.26 7.58
C GLY A 72 6.17 -2.59 8.32
N ALA A 73 5.19 -2.91 9.17
CA ALA A 73 5.13 -4.14 9.96
C ALA A 73 4.61 -5.36 9.18
N GLY A 74 4.00 -5.14 8.02
CA GLY A 74 3.49 -6.21 7.18
C GLY A 74 3.09 -5.72 5.79
N ALA A 75 2.81 -6.68 4.90
CA ALA A 75 2.43 -6.42 3.52
C ALA A 75 1.06 -7.05 3.20
N ILE A 76 0.22 -6.29 2.49
CA ILE A 76 -1.01 -6.76 1.89
C ILE A 76 -0.68 -7.13 0.43
N VAL A 77 -0.62 -8.42 0.12
CA VAL A 77 -0.39 -8.91 -1.25
C VAL A 77 -1.74 -9.14 -1.92
N ALA A 78 -2.05 -8.31 -2.91
CA ALA A 78 -3.32 -8.29 -3.64
C ALA A 78 -3.15 -8.39 -5.17
N THR A 79 -1.97 -8.83 -5.63
CA THR A 79 -1.71 -9.18 -7.04
C THR A 79 -2.55 -10.37 -7.48
N GLN A 80 -2.74 -10.53 -8.78
CA GLN A 80 -3.38 -11.74 -9.32
C GLN A 80 -2.50 -12.96 -9.03
N ASP A 81 -3.15 -14.09 -8.78
CA ASP A 81 -2.45 -15.37 -8.74
C ASP A 81 -1.92 -15.70 -10.14
N GLN A 82 -0.83 -16.44 -10.22
CA GLN A 82 -0.37 -16.95 -11.50
C GLN A 82 -1.33 -18.06 -11.95
N MET A 83 -1.80 -17.97 -13.19
CA MET A 83 -2.61 -18.99 -13.84
C MET A 83 -1.73 -20.05 -14.49
#